data_AF-A0A7J7ZUV1-F1
#
_entry.id   AF-A0A7J7ZUV1-F1
#
_cell.length_a   1.000
_cell.length_b   1.000
_cell.length_c   1.000
_cell.angle_alpha   90.00
_cell.angle_beta   90.00
_cell.angle_gamma   90.00
#
_symmetry.space_group_name_H-M   'P 1'
#
loop_
_entity.id
_entity.type
_entity.pdbx_description
1 polymer ?
#
loop_
_entity_poly.entity_id
_entity_poly.type
_entity_poly.pdbx_seq_one_letter_code
_entity_poly.pdbx_strand_id
1 'polypeptide(L)'
;MPGGDQEPGRYYVGVDVGTGSVRAALVDQRGTLLAFADQAINKWEPQFNHHEQSSEDIWAACCIVTKKVVQGINLNQIRGLGFDATCSLVVLDKQFRPLPVNHEGDSHRNIIMWLDHRAVSQVHRINNTKHSVLQYVGGVMSVEMQAPKLLWLKENLRETCWDKAGHFFDLPDFLSWKATGVTARKPSAASWSFSWKWAYPRGGQRPWSSCWHRSVSLPY
;
A
#
# COMPACT_ATOMS: atom_id res chain seq x y z
N MET A 1 -27.43 15.69 41.83
CA MET A 1 -27.10 14.70 40.78
C MET A 1 -27.28 15.38 39.42
N PRO A 2 -26.24 15.87 38.76
CA PRO A 2 -26.38 16.24 37.36
C PRO A 2 -26.16 14.99 36.53
N GLY A 3 -27.25 14.46 35.96
CA GLY A 3 -27.17 13.62 34.78
C GLY A 3 -26.57 14.46 33.66
N GLY A 4 -25.29 14.24 33.39
CA GLY A 4 -24.69 14.74 32.16
C GLY A 4 -25.18 13.85 31.04
N ASP A 5 -25.99 14.40 30.15
CA ASP A 5 -26.16 13.84 28.81
C ASP A 5 -24.75 13.66 28.22
N GLN A 6 -24.25 12.43 28.25
CA GLN A 6 -23.01 12.11 27.56
C GLN A 6 -23.32 12.25 26.07
N GLU A 7 -22.81 13.33 25.47
CA GLU A 7 -22.68 13.46 24.02
C GLU A 7 -22.34 12.08 23.44
N PRO A 8 -23.11 11.57 22.45
CA PRO A 8 -22.88 10.24 21.93
C PRO A 8 -21.43 10.15 21.46
N GLY A 9 -20.63 9.35 22.17
CA GLY A 9 -19.20 9.24 21.96
C GLY A 9 -18.91 9.01 20.49
N ARG A 10 -18.02 9.83 19.91
CA ARG A 10 -17.53 9.67 18.55
C ARG A 10 -16.17 9.03 18.64
N TYR A 11 -16.01 7.93 17.93
CA TYR A 11 -14.78 7.15 17.94
C TYR A 11 -14.18 7.07 16.54
N TYR A 12 -12.87 6.89 16.49
CA TYR A 12 -12.11 6.72 15.27
C TYR A 12 -11.20 5.52 15.41
N VAL A 13 -11.00 4.80 14.31
CA VAL A 13 -10.08 3.66 14.26
C VAL A 13 -8.90 4.00 13.36
N GLY A 14 -7.68 3.86 13.89
CA GLY A 14 -6.45 3.88 13.11
C GLY A 14 -5.90 2.48 12.97
N VAL A 15 -5.54 2.08 11.75
CA VAL A 15 -4.87 0.80 11.47
C VAL A 15 -3.49 1.10 10.89
N ASP A 16 -2.45 0.51 11.47
CA ASP A 16 -1.06 0.65 11.05
C ASP A 16 -0.50 -0.72 10.64
N VAL A 17 -0.13 -0.84 9.36
CA VAL A 17 0.47 -2.04 8.78
C VAL A 17 1.99 -1.85 8.66
N GLY A 18 2.69 -2.36 9.66
CA GLY A 18 4.15 -2.40 9.69
C GLY A 18 4.73 -3.60 8.94
N THR A 19 6.06 -3.75 9.05
CA THR A 19 6.79 -4.85 8.41
C THR A 19 6.45 -6.24 8.99
N GLY A 20 6.13 -6.34 10.28
CA GLY A 20 5.93 -7.62 10.97
C GLY A 20 4.57 -7.82 11.64
N SER A 21 3.75 -6.76 11.74
CA SER A 21 2.43 -6.85 12.35
C SER A 21 1.49 -5.77 11.80
N VAL A 22 0.20 -6.06 11.92
CA VAL A 22 -0.88 -5.07 11.80
C VAL A 22 -1.31 -4.67 13.19
N ARG A 23 -1.49 -3.38 13.42
CA ARG A 23 -1.92 -2.78 14.68
C ARG A 23 -3.18 -1.96 14.45
N ALA A 24 -4.10 -1.97 15.40
CA ALA A 24 -5.25 -1.08 15.40
C ALA A 24 -5.40 -0.38 16.75
N ALA A 25 -5.86 0.86 16.69
CA ALA A 25 -6.17 1.69 17.85
C ALA A 25 -7.57 2.29 17.71
N LEU A 26 -8.38 2.17 18.76
CA LEU A 26 -9.63 2.93 18.91
C LEU A 26 -9.35 4.18 19.73
N VAL A 27 -9.70 5.34 19.20
CA VAL A 27 -9.55 6.63 19.91
C VAL A 27 -10.88 7.37 19.99
N ASP A 28 -11.10 8.14 21.07
CA ASP A 28 -12.24 9.05 21.17
C ASP A 28 -12.00 10.38 20.44
N GLN A 29 -13.04 11.24 20.38
CA GLN A 29 -12.94 12.56 19.75
C GLN A 29 -11.92 13.52 20.40
N ARG A 30 -11.41 13.20 21.58
CA ARG A 30 -10.40 14.00 22.29
C ARG A 30 -8.98 13.46 22.05
N GLY A 31 -8.85 12.37 21.29
CA GLY A 31 -7.59 11.69 21.02
C GLY A 31 -7.17 10.70 22.11
N THR A 32 -8.07 10.34 23.02
CA THR A 32 -7.78 9.34 24.08
C THR A 32 -7.79 7.95 23.48
N LEU A 33 -6.72 7.17 23.69
CA LEU A 33 -6.67 5.76 23.32
C LEU A 33 -7.57 4.94 24.26
N LEU A 34 -8.54 4.23 23.67
CA LEU A 34 -9.51 3.41 24.42
C LEU A 34 -9.22 1.92 24.31
N ALA A 35 -8.76 1.47 23.14
CA ALA A 35 -8.41 0.09 22.89
C ALA A 35 -7.29 -0.01 21.87
N PHE A 36 -6.50 -1.08 21.99
CA PHE A 36 -5.42 -1.41 21.09
C PHE A 36 -5.39 -2.92 20.85
N ALA A 37 -5.07 -3.32 19.64
CA ALA A 37 -4.82 -4.72 19.29
C ALA A 37 -3.77 -4.82 18.20
N ASP A 38 -3.00 -5.90 18.22
CA ASP A 38 -2.08 -6.24 17.16
C ASP A 38 -2.24 -7.70 16.70
N GLN A 39 -1.69 -7.98 15.52
CA GLN A 39 -1.66 -9.29 14.91
C GLN A 39 -0.38 -9.41 14.08
N ALA A 40 0.44 -10.42 14.39
CA ALA A 40 1.62 -10.72 13.59
C ALA A 40 1.24 -11.15 12.17
N ILE A 41 2.05 -10.75 11.19
CA ILE A 41 1.92 -11.13 9.78
C ILE A 41 3.21 -11.78 9.29
N ASN A 42 3.06 -12.69 8.33
CA ASN A 42 4.20 -13.40 7.76
C ASN A 42 4.95 -12.52 6.78
N LYS A 43 6.25 -12.79 6.66
CA LYS A 43 7.13 -12.29 5.60
C LYS A 43 7.97 -13.45 5.08
N TRP A 44 8.25 -13.44 3.79
CA TRP A 44 9.11 -14.43 3.17
C TRP A 44 10.36 -13.74 2.63
N GLU A 45 11.50 -14.40 2.78
CA GLU A 45 12.76 -14.03 2.16
C GLU A 45 13.29 -15.22 1.36
N PRO A 46 12.73 -15.50 0.16
CA PRO A 46 13.13 -16.67 -0.63
C PRO A 46 14.58 -16.57 -1.13
N GLN A 47 15.09 -15.35 -1.30
CA GLN A 47 16.46 -15.06 -1.71
C GLN A 47 16.95 -13.80 -1.00
N PHE A 48 18.27 -13.64 -0.91
CA PHE A 48 18.86 -12.43 -0.34
C PHE A 48 18.29 -11.17 -1.00
N ASN A 49 17.83 -10.21 -0.18
CA ASN A 49 17.19 -8.96 -0.61
C ASN A 49 15.82 -9.10 -1.32
N HIS A 50 15.25 -10.30 -1.42
CA HIS A 50 13.92 -10.51 -1.95
C HIS A 50 12.97 -10.69 -0.76
N HIS A 51 12.06 -9.75 -0.54
CA HIS A 51 11.16 -9.73 0.60
C HIS A 51 9.70 -9.60 0.14
N GLU A 52 8.88 -10.56 0.58
CA GLU A 52 7.53 -10.74 0.09
C GLU A 52 6.51 -10.86 1.23
N GLN A 53 5.27 -10.44 0.97
CA GLN A 53 4.12 -10.58 1.87
C GLN A 53 2.86 -11.01 1.12
N SER A 54 1.83 -11.38 1.88
CA SER A 54 0.51 -11.70 1.37
C SER A 54 -0.45 -10.55 1.64
N SER A 55 -1.07 -10.05 0.58
CA SER A 55 -2.12 -9.03 0.69
C SER A 55 -3.38 -9.56 1.38
N GLU A 56 -3.66 -10.86 1.24
CA GLU A 56 -4.81 -11.50 1.88
C GLU A 56 -4.57 -11.68 3.38
N ASP A 57 -3.37 -12.12 3.80
CA ASP A 57 -3.02 -12.26 5.21
C ASP A 57 -3.04 -10.90 5.92
N ILE A 58 -2.49 -9.85 5.28
CA ILE A 58 -2.51 -8.49 5.83
C ILE A 58 -3.95 -8.01 5.99
N TRP A 59 -4.80 -8.19 4.98
CA TRP A 59 -6.20 -7.77 5.06
C TRP A 59 -6.97 -8.55 6.14
N ALA A 60 -6.73 -9.85 6.27
CA ALA A 60 -7.31 -10.67 7.32
C ALA A 60 -6.86 -10.18 8.71
N ALA A 61 -5.57 -9.86 8.89
CA ALA A 61 -5.04 -9.28 10.12
C ALA A 61 -5.68 -7.93 10.44
N CYS A 62 -5.82 -7.02 9.46
CA CYS A 62 -6.56 -5.76 9.61
C CYS A 62 -7.99 -5.99 10.13
N CYS A 63 -8.71 -6.95 9.54
CA CYS A 63 -10.06 -7.30 9.97
C CYS A 63 -10.09 -7.82 11.41
N ILE A 64 -9.13 -8.66 11.79
CA ILE A 64 -9.02 -9.22 13.14
C ILE A 64 -8.79 -8.10 14.16
N VAL A 65 -7.77 -7.27 13.98
CA VAL A 65 -7.44 -6.22 14.95
C VAL A 65 -8.51 -5.15 15.04
N THR A 66 -9.14 -4.80 13.92
CA THR A 66 -10.25 -3.83 13.88
C THR A 66 -11.44 -4.34 14.68
N LYS A 67 -11.83 -5.62 14.48
CA LYS A 67 -12.92 -6.24 15.24
C LYS A 67 -12.63 -6.31 16.74
N LYS A 68 -11.38 -6.58 17.12
CA LYS A 68 -10.95 -6.59 18.53
C LYS A 68 -11.11 -5.21 19.18
N VAL A 69 -10.66 -4.13 18.53
CA VAL A 69 -10.70 -2.79 19.15
C VAL A 69 -12.09 -2.17 19.22
N VAL A 70 -13.02 -2.58 18.36
CA VAL A 70 -14.42 -2.09 18.38
C VAL A 70 -15.37 -2.98 19.18
N GLN A 71 -14.86 -4.05 19.81
CA GLN A 71 -15.70 -4.97 20.58
C GLN A 71 -16.41 -4.24 21.72
N GLY A 72 -17.75 -4.35 21.77
CA GLY A 72 -18.58 -3.69 22.78
C GLY A 72 -18.90 -2.22 22.48
N ILE A 73 -18.42 -1.66 21.37
CA ILE A 73 -18.77 -0.31 20.91
C ILE A 73 -19.94 -0.37 19.93
N ASN A 74 -20.88 0.57 20.05
CA ASN A 74 -21.92 0.74 19.04
C ASN A 74 -21.28 1.25 17.74
N LEU A 75 -21.33 0.48 16.66
CA LEU A 75 -20.66 0.83 15.40
C LEU A 75 -21.15 2.15 14.79
N ASN A 76 -22.36 2.60 15.11
CA ASN A 76 -22.88 3.91 14.67
C ASN A 76 -22.12 5.11 15.29
N GLN A 77 -21.31 4.86 16.31
CA GLN A 77 -20.44 5.84 16.94
C GLN A 77 -19.07 5.97 16.27
N ILE A 78 -18.69 5.02 15.40
CA ILE A 78 -17.44 5.06 14.64
C ILE A 78 -17.61 6.05 13.48
N ARG A 79 -16.86 7.15 13.52
CA ARG A 79 -16.96 8.23 12.53
C ARG A 79 -15.90 8.18 11.44
N GLY A 80 -14.86 7.37 11.60
CA GLY A 80 -13.82 7.20 10.60
C GLY A 80 -12.90 6.03 10.86
N LEU A 81 -12.33 5.52 9.79
CA LEU A 81 -11.28 4.49 9.75
C LEU A 81 -10.15 5.01 8.87
N GLY A 82 -8.92 4.96 9.36
CA GLY A 82 -7.72 5.34 8.61
C GLY A 82 -6.71 4.20 8.55
N PHE A 83 -5.97 4.13 7.44
CA PHE A 83 -4.85 3.20 7.26
C PHE A 83 -3.54 3.97 7.11
N ASP A 84 -2.53 3.55 7.86
CA ASP A 84 -1.13 3.84 7.63
C ASP A 84 -0.41 2.52 7.32
N ALA A 85 0.53 2.52 6.39
CA ALA A 85 1.16 1.29 5.94
C ALA A 85 2.51 1.54 5.29
N THR A 86 3.38 0.53 5.36
CA THR A 86 4.63 0.53 4.58
C THR A 86 4.34 0.70 3.09
N CYS A 87 5.20 1.42 2.36
CA CYS A 87 5.02 1.61 0.91
C CYS A 87 5.51 0.39 0.09
N SER A 88 4.77 -0.71 0.18
CA SER A 88 5.04 -1.99 -0.49
C SER A 88 4.15 -2.16 -1.73
N LEU A 89 4.66 -2.79 -2.79
CA LEU A 89 3.95 -2.96 -4.07
C LEU A 89 3.01 -4.16 -4.00
N VAL A 90 1.71 -3.96 -4.11
CA VAL A 90 0.71 -5.03 -4.22
C VAL A 90 0.33 -5.24 -5.69
N VAL A 91 0.35 -6.49 -6.16
CA VAL A 91 0.02 -6.84 -7.54
C VAL A 91 -1.22 -7.73 -7.62
N LEU A 92 -2.20 -7.31 -8.42
CA LEU A 92 -3.45 -8.03 -8.67
C LEU A 92 -3.75 -8.14 -10.17
N ASP A 93 -4.48 -9.18 -10.56
CA ASP A 93 -4.99 -9.35 -11.92
C ASP A 93 -6.17 -8.41 -12.23
N LYS A 94 -6.70 -8.49 -13.45
CA LYS A 94 -7.86 -7.69 -13.92
C LYS A 94 -9.16 -7.99 -13.18
N GLN A 95 -9.22 -9.06 -12.39
CA GLN A 95 -10.34 -9.48 -11.56
C GLN A 95 -10.06 -9.23 -10.07
N PHE A 96 -9.02 -8.45 -9.74
CA PHE A 96 -8.57 -8.15 -8.38
C PHE A 96 -8.13 -9.37 -7.56
N ARG A 97 -7.70 -10.45 -8.22
CA ARG A 97 -7.11 -11.63 -7.55
C ARG A 97 -5.60 -11.45 -7.40
N PRO A 98 -4.99 -11.95 -6.30
CA PRO A 98 -3.55 -11.93 -6.11
C PRO A 98 -2.79 -12.54 -7.30
N LEU A 99 -1.75 -11.85 -7.77
CA LEU A 99 -0.82 -12.38 -8.76
C LEU A 99 0.56 -12.62 -8.14
N PRO A 100 1.23 -13.73 -8.47
CA PRO A 100 2.54 -14.03 -7.92
C PRO A 100 3.56 -12.97 -8.33
N VAL A 101 4.37 -12.52 -7.38
CA VAL A 101 5.55 -11.68 -7.62
C VAL A 101 6.87 -12.46 -7.47
N ASN A 102 6.76 -13.79 -7.54
CA ASN A 102 7.83 -14.76 -7.32
C ASN A 102 7.92 -15.74 -8.51
N HIS A 103 9.04 -16.47 -8.60
CA HIS A 103 9.29 -17.41 -9.71
C HIS A 103 8.57 -18.75 -9.54
N GLU A 104 8.19 -19.08 -8.30
CA GLU A 104 7.45 -20.29 -7.94
C GLU A 104 5.99 -20.25 -8.41
N GLY A 105 5.48 -19.06 -8.77
CA GLY A 105 4.09 -18.88 -9.18
C GLY A 105 3.08 -18.91 -8.02
N ASP A 106 3.55 -18.74 -6.78
CA ASP A 106 2.72 -18.71 -5.58
C ASP A 106 1.95 -17.38 -5.49
N SER A 107 0.67 -17.38 -5.84
CA SER A 107 -0.17 -16.18 -5.80
C SER A 107 -0.42 -15.65 -4.39
N HIS A 108 -0.16 -16.45 -3.34
CA HIS A 108 -0.26 -15.97 -1.96
C HIS A 108 0.80 -14.92 -1.64
N ARG A 109 1.93 -14.95 -2.35
CA ARG A 109 3.01 -13.97 -2.23
C ARG A 109 2.91 -12.98 -3.38
N ASN A 110 2.07 -11.97 -3.18
CA ASN A 110 1.71 -10.97 -4.19
C ASN A 110 2.13 -9.53 -3.82
N ILE A 111 2.94 -9.37 -2.78
CA ILE A 111 3.49 -8.09 -2.35
C ILE A 111 5.01 -8.12 -2.46
N ILE A 112 5.60 -7.13 -3.15
CA ILE A 112 7.03 -6.82 -3.05
C ILE A 112 7.22 -5.77 -1.96
N MET A 113 7.85 -6.16 -0.85
CA MET A 113 7.99 -5.30 0.34
C MET A 113 8.80 -4.04 0.06
N TRP A 114 8.60 -2.99 0.86
CA TRP A 114 9.35 -1.73 0.74
C TRP A 114 10.87 -1.94 0.80
N LEU A 115 11.35 -2.82 1.70
CA LEU A 115 12.76 -3.16 1.92
C LEU A 115 13.34 -4.18 0.92
N ASP A 116 12.55 -4.59 -0.08
CA ASP A 116 13.01 -5.46 -1.16
C ASP A 116 13.92 -4.69 -2.13
N HIS A 117 15.13 -5.22 -2.34
CA HIS A 117 16.16 -4.63 -3.19
C HIS A 117 16.43 -5.45 -4.46
N ARG A 118 15.49 -6.28 -4.94
CA ARG A 118 15.66 -7.06 -6.19
C ARG A 118 15.86 -6.19 -7.43
N ALA A 119 15.37 -4.95 -7.39
CA ALA A 119 15.35 -4.02 -8.53
C ALA A 119 16.58 -3.08 -8.61
N VAL A 120 17.70 -3.41 -7.96
CA VAL A 120 18.90 -2.53 -7.93
C VAL A 120 19.44 -2.24 -9.33
N SER A 121 19.47 -3.21 -10.25
CA SER A 121 19.98 -2.98 -11.61
C SER A 121 19.07 -2.04 -12.42
N GLN A 122 17.75 -2.13 -12.22
CA GLN A 122 16.76 -1.22 -12.80
C GLN A 122 16.94 0.21 -12.28
N VAL A 123 17.21 0.39 -10.98
CA VAL A 123 17.52 1.70 -10.40
C VAL A 123 18.72 2.36 -11.07
N HIS A 124 19.83 1.62 -11.23
CA HIS A 124 21.03 2.15 -11.89
C HIS A 124 20.72 2.61 -13.32
N ARG A 125 19.96 1.82 -14.07
CA ARG A 125 19.53 2.19 -15.43
C ARG A 125 18.65 3.44 -15.44
N ILE A 126 17.66 3.52 -14.55
CA ILE A 126 16.78 4.69 -14.43
C ILE A 126 17.59 5.95 -14.08
N ASN A 127 18.50 5.86 -13.11
CA ASN A 127 19.32 7.00 -12.70
C ASN A 127 20.29 7.46 -13.81
N ASN A 128 20.83 6.53 -14.59
CA ASN A 128 21.71 6.84 -15.72
C ASN A 128 21.00 7.61 -16.85
N THR A 129 19.67 7.57 -16.94
CA THR A 129 18.92 8.39 -17.91
C THR A 129 19.03 9.88 -17.65
N LYS A 130 19.35 10.29 -16.40
CA LYS A 130 19.34 11.69 -15.93
C LYS A 130 18.02 12.42 -16.28
N HIS A 131 16.93 11.69 -16.38
CA HIS A 131 15.63 12.23 -16.80
C HIS A 131 15.12 13.27 -15.79
N SER A 132 14.45 14.33 -16.27
CA SER A 132 13.99 15.46 -15.43
C SER A 132 13.08 15.03 -14.29
N VAL A 133 12.36 13.91 -14.43
CA VAL A 133 11.53 13.32 -13.37
C VAL A 133 12.30 13.09 -12.06
N LEU A 134 13.61 12.83 -12.15
CA LEU A 134 14.44 12.55 -10.99
C LEU A 134 14.51 13.77 -10.06
N GLN A 135 14.33 14.97 -10.60
CA GLN A 135 14.27 16.21 -9.81
C GLN A 135 13.10 16.21 -8.81
N TYR A 136 12.02 15.46 -9.09
CA TYR A 136 10.87 15.36 -8.19
C TYR A 136 11.08 14.36 -7.04
N VAL A 137 12.16 13.57 -7.08
CA VAL A 137 12.49 12.55 -6.06
C VAL A 137 13.86 12.80 -5.41
N GLY A 138 14.37 14.03 -5.47
CA GLY A 138 15.65 14.40 -4.86
C GLY A 138 16.88 14.11 -5.71
N GLY A 139 16.70 13.90 -7.02
CA GLY A 139 17.77 13.72 -8.00
C GLY A 139 18.17 12.26 -8.27
N VAL A 140 17.78 11.32 -7.40
CA VAL A 140 18.13 9.90 -7.51
C VAL A 140 16.91 9.05 -7.15
N MET A 141 16.58 8.07 -8.00
CA MET A 141 15.54 7.09 -7.73
C MET A 141 16.04 6.09 -6.67
N SER A 142 15.25 5.85 -5.64
CA SER A 142 15.51 4.80 -4.64
C SER A 142 14.97 3.45 -5.12
N VAL A 143 15.65 2.35 -4.75
CA VAL A 143 15.20 0.97 -5.02
C VAL A 143 13.86 0.65 -4.37
N GLU A 144 13.54 1.32 -3.27
CA GLU A 144 12.30 1.09 -2.56
C GLU A 144 11.07 1.72 -3.24
N MET A 145 11.28 2.53 -4.29
CA MET A 145 10.20 3.16 -5.05
C MET A 145 9.49 2.16 -5.96
N GLN A 146 8.27 2.48 -6.39
CA GLN A 146 7.43 1.56 -7.16
C GLN A 146 7.97 1.33 -8.58
N ALA A 147 8.50 2.38 -9.22
CA ALA A 147 8.93 2.32 -10.61
C ALA A 147 10.03 1.26 -10.90
N PRO A 148 11.13 1.17 -10.13
CA PRO A 148 12.10 0.09 -10.31
C PRO A 148 11.51 -1.32 -10.16
N LYS A 149 10.61 -1.52 -9.19
CA LYS A 149 9.95 -2.82 -8.93
C LYS A 149 9.05 -3.23 -10.10
N LEU A 150 8.31 -2.28 -10.67
CA LEU A 150 7.51 -2.50 -11.88
C LEU A 150 8.40 -2.89 -13.07
N LEU A 151 9.53 -2.22 -13.26
CA LEU A 151 10.46 -2.58 -14.33
C LEU A 151 11.05 -3.98 -14.12
N TRP A 152 11.39 -4.33 -12.87
CA TRP A 152 11.85 -5.67 -12.55
C TRP A 152 10.80 -6.74 -12.86
N LEU A 153 9.53 -6.52 -12.49
CA LEU A 153 8.43 -7.43 -12.82
C LEU A 153 8.26 -7.61 -14.33
N LYS A 154 8.35 -6.52 -15.09
CA LYS A 154 8.27 -6.57 -16.55
C LYS A 154 9.39 -7.39 -17.19
N GLU A 155 10.60 -7.31 -16.64
CA GLU A 155 11.79 -7.96 -17.21
C GLU A 155 11.93 -9.41 -16.76
N ASN A 156 11.52 -9.75 -15.54
CA ASN A 156 11.78 -11.05 -14.92
C ASN A 156 10.54 -11.94 -14.79
N LEU A 157 9.34 -11.36 -14.67
CA LEU A 157 8.06 -12.08 -14.46
C LEU A 157 7.01 -11.63 -15.48
N ARG A 158 7.40 -11.58 -16.76
CA ARG A 158 6.55 -10.99 -17.78
C ARG A 158 5.24 -11.75 -18.00
N GLU A 159 5.37 -13.04 -18.33
CA GLU A 159 4.23 -13.89 -18.70
C GLU A 159 3.36 -14.26 -17.49
N THR A 160 4.00 -14.44 -16.32
CA THR A 160 3.35 -14.90 -15.09
C THR A 160 2.68 -13.78 -14.32
N CYS A 161 3.23 -12.57 -14.36
CA CYS A 161 2.78 -11.42 -13.57
C CYS A 161 2.43 -10.22 -14.45
N TRP A 162 3.40 -9.66 -15.19
CA TRP A 162 3.27 -8.38 -15.89
C TRP A 162 2.10 -8.33 -16.89
N ASP A 163 2.02 -9.31 -17.79
CA ASP A 163 1.02 -9.33 -18.86
C ASP A 163 -0.40 -9.65 -18.32
N LYS A 164 -0.49 -10.24 -17.13
CA LYS A 164 -1.74 -10.59 -16.45
C LYS A 164 -2.23 -9.52 -15.47
N ALA A 165 -1.33 -8.64 -15.03
CA ALA A 165 -1.63 -7.61 -14.06
C ALA A 165 -2.73 -6.66 -14.57
N GLY A 166 -3.71 -6.40 -13.71
CA GLY A 166 -4.72 -5.37 -13.90
C GLY A 166 -4.48 -4.16 -13.01
N HIS A 167 -3.90 -4.40 -11.82
CA HIS A 167 -3.72 -3.37 -10.81
C HIS A 167 -2.38 -3.49 -10.08
N PHE A 168 -1.74 -2.34 -9.95
CA PHE A 168 -0.56 -2.13 -9.11
C PHE A 168 -0.94 -1.09 -8.06
N PHE A 169 -0.94 -1.50 -6.80
CA PHE A 169 -1.27 -0.64 -5.67
C PHE A 169 -0.04 -0.43 -4.80
N ASP A 170 0.08 0.75 -4.19
CA ASP A 170 0.83 0.81 -2.93
C ASP A 170 -0.04 0.17 -1.83
N LEU A 171 0.57 -0.43 -0.81
CA LEU A 171 -0.17 -1.07 0.27
C LEU A 171 -1.26 -0.19 0.92
N PRO A 172 -1.04 1.09 1.25
CA PRO A 172 -2.12 1.94 1.77
C PRO A 172 -3.25 2.18 0.76
N ASP A 173 -2.95 2.23 -0.55
CA ASP A 173 -3.96 2.31 -1.61
C ASP A 173 -4.80 1.03 -1.67
N PHE A 174 -4.14 -0.13 -1.56
CA PHE A 174 -4.81 -1.43 -1.53
C PHE A 174 -5.76 -1.55 -0.33
N LEU A 175 -5.33 -1.14 0.86
CA LEU A 175 -6.16 -1.18 2.07
C LEU A 175 -7.37 -0.25 1.95
N SER A 176 -7.15 0.95 1.44
CA SER A 176 -8.23 1.91 1.17
C SER A 176 -9.23 1.36 0.16
N TRP A 177 -8.77 0.73 -0.93
CA TRP A 177 -9.63 0.07 -1.90
C TRP A 177 -10.38 -1.12 -1.29
N LYS A 178 -9.74 -1.97 -0.48
CA LYS A 178 -10.40 -3.10 0.20
C LYS A 178 -11.51 -2.64 1.14
N ALA A 179 -11.34 -1.49 1.80
CA ALA A 179 -12.32 -0.94 2.72
C ALA A 179 -13.49 -0.21 2.01
N THR A 180 -13.24 0.40 0.84
CA THR A 180 -14.21 1.31 0.19
C THR A 180 -14.76 0.79 -1.14
N GLY A 181 -14.10 -0.17 -1.78
CA GLY A 181 -14.35 -0.58 -3.17
C GLY A 181 -13.90 0.43 -4.22
N VAL A 182 -13.36 1.58 -3.82
CA VAL A 182 -13.00 2.69 -4.72
C VAL A 182 -11.52 2.60 -5.09
N THR A 183 -11.22 2.56 -6.40
CA THR A 183 -9.84 2.50 -6.92
C THR A 183 -9.19 3.87 -7.12
N ALA A 184 -9.90 4.95 -6.78
CA ALA A 184 -9.43 6.30 -7.00
C ALA A 184 -8.21 6.60 -6.12
N ARG A 185 -7.07 6.88 -6.78
CA ARG A 185 -5.79 7.27 -6.15
C ARG A 185 -5.69 8.79 -5.87
N LYS A 186 -6.82 9.49 -5.90
CA LYS A 186 -6.94 10.94 -5.67
C LYS A 186 -7.97 11.20 -4.56
N PRO A 187 -7.87 12.35 -3.87
CA PRO A 187 -8.94 12.87 -3.03
C PRO A 187 -10.30 12.68 -3.68
N SER A 188 -11.14 11.84 -3.08
CA SER A 188 -12.54 11.68 -3.43
C SER A 188 -13.37 11.81 -2.15
N ALA A 189 -14.68 12.01 -2.29
CA ALA A 189 -15.56 12.09 -1.12
C ALA A 189 -15.51 10.82 -0.23
N ALA A 190 -15.04 9.68 -0.77
CA ALA A 190 -15.02 8.39 -0.08
C ALA A 190 -13.62 7.93 0.36
N SER A 191 -12.52 8.53 -0.15
CA SER A 191 -11.16 8.08 0.14
C SER A 191 -10.13 9.21 -0.06
N TRP A 192 -9.18 9.27 0.87
CA TRP A 192 -7.97 10.07 0.79
C TRP A 192 -6.78 9.13 0.93
N SER A 193 -6.00 8.96 -0.14
CA SER A 193 -4.74 8.23 -0.11
C SER A 193 -3.61 9.13 -0.59
N PHE A 194 -2.48 9.08 0.10
CA PHE A 194 -1.28 9.84 -0.21
C PHE A 194 -0.08 8.90 -0.18
N SER A 195 0.37 8.44 -1.34
CA SER A 195 1.59 7.64 -1.46
C SER A 195 2.69 8.43 -2.17
N TRP A 196 3.80 8.67 -1.46
CA TRP A 196 4.91 9.49 -1.96
C TRP A 196 5.80 8.74 -2.96
N LYS A 197 5.75 7.39 -2.98
CA LYS A 197 6.63 6.55 -3.81
C LYS A 197 6.20 6.40 -5.27
N TRP A 198 5.07 7.01 -5.65
CA TRP A 198 4.59 7.11 -7.03
C TRP A 198 5.07 8.37 -7.77
N ALA A 199 6.03 9.13 -7.23
CA ALA A 199 6.61 10.31 -7.87
C ALA A 199 5.57 11.27 -8.50
N TYR A 200 4.58 11.71 -7.71
CA TYR A 200 3.58 12.67 -8.18
C TYR A 200 4.19 14.08 -8.33
N PRO A 201 4.10 14.74 -9.49
CA PRO A 201 4.47 16.14 -9.65
C PRO A 201 3.42 17.03 -8.97
N ARG A 202 3.87 18.17 -8.45
CA ARG A 202 2.99 19.19 -7.88
C ARG A 202 2.14 19.85 -8.99
N GLY A 203 0.89 20.17 -8.69
CA GLY A 203 0.08 21.09 -9.51
C GLY A 203 -0.82 20.48 -10.60
N GLY A 204 -1.34 19.27 -10.40
CA GLY A 204 -2.39 18.73 -11.28
C GLY A 204 -1.94 18.31 -12.69
N GLN A 205 -0.65 18.41 -13.01
CA GLN A 205 -0.08 17.82 -14.23
C GLN A 205 -0.05 16.29 -14.12
N ARG A 206 -0.17 15.59 -15.25
CA ARG A 206 -0.17 14.12 -15.29
C ARG A 206 1.16 13.62 -14.71
N PRO A 207 1.14 12.70 -13.72
CA PRO A 207 2.34 12.29 -13.01
C PRO A 207 3.40 11.63 -13.87
N TRP A 208 2.97 11.09 -15.01
CA TRP A 208 3.82 10.33 -15.89
C TRP A 208 3.55 10.75 -17.33
N SER A 209 4.53 11.41 -17.95
CA SER A 209 4.47 11.73 -19.37
C SER A 209 4.74 10.46 -20.18
N SER A 210 4.15 10.36 -21.37
CA SER A 210 4.43 9.24 -22.29
C SER A 210 5.91 9.18 -22.70
N CYS A 211 6.66 10.27 -22.51
CA CYS A 211 8.10 10.32 -22.68
C CYS A 211 8.82 9.55 -21.57
N TRP A 212 8.44 9.74 -20.30
CA TRP A 212 9.04 9.00 -19.19
C TRP A 212 8.81 7.50 -19.31
N HIS A 213 7.56 7.08 -19.51
CA HIS A 213 7.18 5.69 -19.74
C HIS A 213 7.98 5.03 -20.87
N ARG A 214 8.19 5.74 -21.99
CA ARG A 214 9.04 5.27 -23.10
C ARG A 214 10.52 5.19 -22.73
N SER A 215 11.03 6.16 -21.99
CA SER A 215 12.44 6.18 -21.57
C SER A 215 12.81 5.04 -20.61
N VAL A 216 11.85 4.58 -19.80
CA VAL A 216 12.04 3.45 -18.85
C VAL A 216 11.34 2.17 -19.29
N SER A 217 10.84 2.11 -20.53
CA SER A 217 10.15 0.94 -21.08
C SER A 217 8.95 0.45 -20.25
N LEU A 218 8.18 1.32 -19.59
CA LEU A 218 6.91 0.97 -18.94
C LEU A 218 5.73 1.38 -19.85
N PRO A 219 4.69 0.56 -20.03
CA PRO A 219 3.48 0.97 -20.76
C PRO A 219 2.67 2.00 -19.97
N TYR A 220 1.75 2.64 -20.68
CA TYR A 220 0.84 3.69 -20.20
C TYR A 220 -0.40 3.09 -19.52
#